data_AF-A0A9P6ILP6-F1
#
_entry.id   AF-A0A9P6ILP6-F1
#
_cell.length_a   1.000
_cell.length_b   1.000
_cell.length_c   1.000
_cell.angle_alpha   90.00
_cell.angle_beta   90.00
_cell.angle_gamma   90.00
#
_symmetry.space_group_name_H-M   'P 1'
#
loop_
_entity.id
_entity.type
_entity.pdbx_description
1 polymer ?
#
loop_
_entity_poly.entity_id
_entity_poly.type
_entity_poly.pdbx_seq_one_letter_code
_entity_poly.pdbx_strand_id
1 'polypeptide(L)'
;MNLFFGKKPKVTPKDSIVELRNTLQMLEKRETYLQTKIDNELKIARANATKNRRVALMALRRKKQYEGQIEKISGSRLTIETQVMAIENANVNLETMKAMRAGAEAMKGIHGAMDINKVDQTMEEIREQMEFANEISDVISQPVPFGVEMDEDDLAAELDELEQEELDRKLMETERPTQIGLPSVPDHEPEEEDEEEAELRQLRESMAM
;
A
#
# COMPACT_ATOMS: atom_id res chain seq x y z
N MET A 1 -36.20 -44.48 15.28
CA MET A 1 -35.88 -43.77 14.03
C MET A 1 -34.86 -42.69 14.36
N ASN A 2 -33.58 -42.89 14.02
CA ASN A 2 -32.55 -41.88 14.21
C ASN A 2 -32.63 -40.89 13.05
N LEU A 3 -33.09 -39.67 13.35
CA LEU A 3 -33.09 -38.55 12.41
C LEU A 3 -31.66 -38.01 12.28
N PHE A 4 -31.05 -38.26 11.13
CA PHE A 4 -29.72 -37.79 10.75
C PHE A 4 -29.67 -36.25 10.69
N PHE A 5 -29.35 -35.60 11.80
CA PHE A 5 -28.86 -34.22 11.82
C PHE A 5 -27.33 -34.23 11.65
N GLY A 6 -26.88 -34.43 10.41
CA GLY A 6 -25.47 -34.21 10.06
C GLY A 6 -25.13 -32.72 10.19
N LYS A 7 -24.19 -32.39 11.09
CA LYS A 7 -23.60 -31.04 11.21
C LYS A 7 -23.15 -30.59 9.81
N LYS A 8 -23.73 -29.49 9.29
CA LYS A 8 -23.21 -28.86 8.07
C LYS A 8 -21.72 -28.55 8.28
N PRO A 9 -20.86 -28.81 7.28
CA PRO A 9 -19.44 -28.51 7.39
C PRO A 9 -19.25 -27.03 7.72
N LYS A 10 -18.33 -26.72 8.64
CA LYS A 10 -18.00 -25.34 8.98
C LYS A 10 -17.33 -24.71 7.76
N VAL A 11 -17.98 -23.74 7.15
CA VAL A 11 -17.40 -22.94 6.06
C VAL A 11 -16.22 -22.16 6.64
N THR A 12 -15.03 -22.34 6.06
CA THR A 12 -13.85 -21.59 6.49
C THR A 12 -13.74 -20.27 5.71
N PRO A 13 -13.06 -19.25 6.26
CA PRO A 13 -12.76 -18.02 5.53
C PRO A 13 -12.08 -18.29 4.18
N LYS A 14 -11.19 -19.29 4.13
CA LYS A 14 -10.49 -19.70 2.91
C LYS A 14 -11.46 -20.25 1.86
N ASP A 15 -12.39 -21.11 2.26
CA ASP A 15 -13.39 -21.68 1.34
C ASP A 15 -14.27 -20.58 0.74
N SER A 16 -14.73 -19.64 1.58
CA SER A 16 -15.52 -18.49 1.11
C SER A 16 -14.75 -17.60 0.15
N ILE A 17 -13.47 -17.30 0.43
CA ILE A 17 -12.63 -16.51 -0.48
C ILE A 17 -12.47 -17.22 -1.83
N VAL A 18 -12.28 -18.54 -1.84
CA VAL A 18 -12.18 -19.32 -3.09
C VAL A 18 -13.47 -19.26 -3.89
N GLU A 19 -14.63 -19.46 -3.26
CA GLU A 19 -15.93 -19.35 -3.95
C GLU A 19 -16.18 -17.95 -4.52
N LEU A 20 -15.85 -16.90 -3.77
CA LEU A 20 -15.97 -15.51 -4.22
C LEU A 20 -15.05 -15.24 -5.42
N ARG A 21 -13.80 -15.71 -5.39
CA ARG A 21 -12.85 -15.58 -6.51
C ARG A 21 -13.28 -16.36 -7.75
N ASN A 22 -13.85 -17.57 -7.58
CA ASN A 22 -14.42 -18.33 -8.68
C ASN A 22 -15.60 -17.58 -9.31
N THR A 23 -16.43 -16.94 -8.48
CA THR A 23 -17.55 -16.11 -8.95
C THR A 23 -17.04 -14.90 -9.73
N LEU A 24 -15.97 -14.22 -9.27
CA LEU A 24 -15.34 -13.13 -10.02
C LEU A 24 -14.89 -13.57 -11.42
N GLN A 25 -14.19 -14.70 -11.53
CA GLN A 25 -13.76 -15.24 -12.82
C GLN A 25 -14.93 -15.58 -13.75
N MET A 26 -16.02 -16.10 -13.20
CA MET A 26 -17.24 -16.36 -13.97
C MET A 26 -17.84 -15.05 -14.50
N LEU A 27 -17.91 -14.02 -13.66
CA LEU A 27 -18.43 -12.70 -14.02
C LEU A 27 -17.56 -12.02 -15.09
N GLU A 28 -16.23 -12.12 -14.99
CA GLU A 28 -15.29 -11.66 -16.02
C GLU A 28 -15.51 -12.33 -17.37
N LYS A 29 -15.64 -13.66 -17.39
CA LYS A 29 -15.96 -14.41 -18.62
C LYS A 29 -17.30 -13.96 -19.22
N ARG A 30 -18.29 -13.67 -18.36
CA ARG A 30 -19.60 -13.19 -18.79
C ARG A 30 -19.53 -11.78 -19.37
N GLU A 31 -18.74 -10.89 -18.77
CA GLU A 31 -18.47 -9.54 -19.24
C GLU A 31 -17.82 -9.57 -20.63
N THR A 32 -16.76 -10.37 -20.82
CA THR A 32 -16.10 -10.55 -22.13
C THR A 32 -17.07 -11.08 -23.19
N TYR A 33 -17.94 -12.03 -22.83
CA TYR A 33 -18.97 -12.52 -23.75
C TYR A 33 -19.96 -11.43 -24.17
N LEU A 34 -20.40 -10.59 -23.22
CA LEU A 34 -21.30 -9.46 -23.49
C LEU A 34 -20.61 -8.39 -24.34
N GLN A 35 -19.31 -8.15 -24.14
CA GLN A 35 -18.53 -7.23 -24.97
C GLN A 35 -18.50 -7.70 -26.43
N THR A 36 -18.25 -9.00 -26.67
CA THR A 36 -18.33 -9.58 -28.03
C THR A 36 -19.72 -9.40 -28.64
N LYS A 37 -20.80 -9.49 -27.84
CA LYS A 37 -22.16 -9.21 -28.31
C LYS A 37 -22.36 -7.74 -28.69
N ILE A 38 -21.84 -6.81 -27.88
CA ILE A 38 -21.84 -5.37 -28.18
C ILE A 38 -21.15 -5.09 -29.52
N ASP A 39 -19.97 -5.66 -29.74
CA ASP A 39 -19.20 -5.45 -30.96
C ASP A 39 -19.94 -5.96 -32.20
N ASN A 40 -20.62 -7.11 -32.06
CA ASN A 40 -21.45 -7.65 -33.14
C ASN A 40 -22.67 -6.78 -33.44
N GLU A 41 -23.38 -6.28 -32.43
CA GLU A 41 -24.50 -5.36 -32.65
C GLU A 41 -24.04 -4.03 -33.26
N LEU A 42 -22.85 -3.54 -32.88
CA LEU A 42 -22.23 -2.37 -33.53
C LEU A 42 -21.95 -2.62 -35.01
N LYS A 43 -21.40 -3.79 -35.37
CA LYS A 43 -21.19 -4.17 -36.78
C LYS A 43 -22.51 -4.18 -37.56
N ILE A 44 -23.56 -4.78 -36.99
CA ILE A 44 -24.90 -4.82 -37.61
C ILE A 44 -25.46 -3.40 -37.78
N ALA A 45 -25.35 -2.56 -36.75
CA ALA A 45 -25.83 -1.18 -36.79
C ALA A 45 -25.12 -0.36 -37.87
N ARG A 46 -23.78 -0.46 -37.96
CA ARG A 46 -22.97 0.22 -38.98
C ARG A 46 -23.33 -0.24 -40.39
N ALA A 47 -23.45 -1.55 -40.62
CA ALA A 47 -23.79 -2.12 -41.93
C ALA A 47 -25.18 -1.70 -42.44
N ASN A 48 -26.10 -1.37 -41.54
CA ASN A 48 -27.49 -1.02 -41.86
C ASN A 48 -27.81 0.48 -41.69
N ALA A 49 -26.84 1.32 -41.28
CA ALA A 49 -27.08 2.71 -40.91
C ALA A 49 -27.77 3.53 -42.00
N THR A 50 -27.38 3.34 -43.27
CA THR A 50 -27.94 4.04 -44.43
C THR A 50 -28.93 3.20 -45.24
N LYS A 51 -28.94 1.88 -45.02
CA LYS A 51 -29.76 0.92 -45.81
C LYS A 51 -31.08 0.58 -45.14
N ASN A 52 -31.07 0.38 -43.82
CA ASN A 52 -32.23 -0.07 -43.08
C ASN A 52 -32.21 0.48 -41.64
N ARG A 53 -32.78 1.68 -41.49
CA ARG A 53 -32.85 2.40 -40.21
C ARG A 53 -33.46 1.57 -39.09
N ARG A 54 -34.49 0.76 -39.39
CA ARG A 54 -35.18 -0.07 -38.37
C ARG A 54 -34.24 -1.13 -37.79
N VAL A 55 -33.48 -1.82 -38.64
CA VAL A 55 -32.51 -2.85 -38.21
C VAL A 55 -31.38 -2.21 -37.40
N ALA A 56 -30.86 -1.07 -37.86
CA ALA A 56 -29.81 -0.34 -37.14
C ALA A 56 -30.27 0.09 -35.74
N LEU A 57 -31.49 0.64 -35.61
CA LEU A 57 -32.06 1.03 -34.31
C LEU A 57 -32.27 -0.17 -33.38
N MET A 58 -32.73 -1.31 -33.89
CA MET A 58 -32.87 -2.52 -33.08
C MET A 58 -31.52 -3.04 -32.57
N ALA A 59 -30.48 -3.00 -33.40
CA ALA A 59 -29.13 -3.39 -33.00
C ALA A 59 -28.57 -2.47 -31.90
N LEU A 60 -28.74 -1.15 -32.05
CA LEU A 60 -28.34 -0.18 -31.03
C LEU A 60 -29.11 -0.36 -29.70
N ARG A 61 -30.39 -0.74 -29.73
CA ARG A 61 -31.16 -1.08 -28.52
C ARG A 61 -30.58 -2.31 -27.81
N ARG A 62 -30.26 -3.39 -28.55
CA ARG A 62 -29.63 -4.58 -27.98
C ARG A 62 -28.24 -4.28 -27.40
N LYS A 63 -27.42 -3.49 -28.12
CA LYS A 63 -26.16 -2.97 -27.61
C LYS A 63 -26.35 -2.30 -26.24
N LYS A 64 -27.26 -1.34 -26.13
CA LYS A 64 -27.49 -0.60 -24.88
C LYS A 64 -27.97 -1.51 -23.74
N GLN A 65 -28.74 -2.55 -24.05
CA GLN A 65 -29.14 -3.56 -23.07
C GLN A 65 -27.95 -4.41 -22.58
N TYR A 66 -26.99 -4.74 -23.45
CA TYR A 66 -25.76 -5.44 -23.04
C TYR A 66 -24.83 -4.54 -22.22
N GLU A 67 -24.71 -3.25 -22.58
CA GLU A 67 -23.96 -2.27 -21.78
C GLU A 67 -24.51 -2.17 -20.36
N GLY A 68 -25.83 -2.07 -20.20
CA GLY A 68 -26.44 -2.07 -18.86
C GLY A 68 -26.30 -3.39 -18.10
N GLN A 69 -26.06 -4.51 -18.79
CA GLN A 69 -25.72 -5.79 -18.11
C GLN A 69 -24.26 -5.78 -17.64
N ILE A 70 -23.34 -5.24 -18.45
CA ILE A 70 -21.93 -5.09 -18.07
C ILE A 70 -21.83 -4.20 -16.84
N GLU A 71 -22.50 -3.04 -16.82
CA GLU A 71 -22.50 -2.13 -15.66
C GLU A 71 -22.93 -2.82 -14.36
N LYS A 72 -23.99 -3.64 -14.41
CA LYS A 72 -24.44 -4.44 -13.26
C LYS A 72 -23.42 -5.50 -12.84
N ILE A 73 -22.75 -6.13 -13.81
CA ILE A 73 -21.66 -7.08 -13.53
C ILE A 73 -20.50 -6.36 -12.86
N SER A 74 -20.08 -5.19 -13.36
CA SER A 74 -19.00 -4.39 -12.77
C SER A 74 -19.31 -4.02 -11.32
N GLY A 75 -20.54 -3.56 -11.02
CA GLY A 75 -20.97 -3.29 -9.64
C GLY A 75 -20.99 -4.54 -8.75
N SER A 76 -21.38 -5.69 -9.30
CA SER A 76 -21.34 -6.97 -8.58
C SER A 76 -19.91 -7.42 -8.28
N ARG A 77 -18.98 -7.25 -9.23
CA ARG A 77 -17.56 -7.56 -9.05
C ARG A 77 -16.94 -6.72 -7.94
N LEU A 78 -17.17 -5.40 -7.96
CA LEU A 78 -16.69 -4.49 -6.90
C LEU A 78 -17.19 -4.91 -5.51
N THR A 79 -18.47 -5.31 -5.43
CA THR A 79 -19.06 -5.78 -4.17
C THR A 79 -18.37 -7.06 -3.68
N ILE A 80 -18.12 -8.02 -4.57
CA ILE A 80 -17.42 -9.27 -4.22
C ILE A 80 -15.98 -9.00 -3.81
N GLU A 81 -15.25 -8.14 -4.51
CA GLU A 81 -13.88 -7.74 -4.16
C GLU A 81 -13.82 -7.11 -2.76
N THR A 82 -14.73 -6.19 -2.48
CA THR A 82 -14.87 -5.58 -1.14
C THR A 82 -15.12 -6.65 -0.07
N GLN A 83 -15.95 -7.65 -0.38
CA GLN A 83 -16.25 -8.74 0.54
C GLN A 83 -15.04 -9.66 0.77
N VAL A 84 -14.25 -9.95 -0.26
CA VAL A 84 -12.99 -10.71 -0.13
C VAL A 84 -12.04 -9.98 0.81
N MET A 85 -11.81 -8.67 0.60
CA MET A 85 -10.96 -7.86 1.47
C MET A 85 -11.47 -7.84 2.91
N ALA A 86 -12.78 -7.72 3.12
CA ALA A 86 -13.38 -7.74 4.45
C ALA A 86 -13.14 -9.07 5.17
N ILE A 87 -13.25 -10.21 4.48
CA ILE A 87 -12.97 -11.53 5.05
C ILE A 87 -11.49 -11.69 5.39
N GLU A 88 -10.60 -11.22 4.51
CA GLU A 88 -9.15 -11.26 4.75
C GLU A 88 -8.77 -10.43 5.99
N ASN A 89 -9.29 -9.20 6.09
CA ASN A 89 -9.10 -8.33 7.26
C ASN A 89 -9.68 -8.95 8.54
N ALA A 90 -10.88 -9.53 8.48
CA ALA A 90 -11.48 -10.21 9.62
C ALA A 90 -10.64 -11.41 10.10
N ASN A 91 -10.00 -12.12 9.17
CA ASN A 91 -9.12 -13.24 9.50
C ASN A 91 -7.82 -12.76 10.17
N VAL A 92 -7.22 -11.66 9.71
CA VAL A 92 -6.07 -11.04 10.38
C VAL A 92 -6.44 -10.60 11.79
N ASN A 93 -7.56 -9.89 11.95
CA ASN A 93 -8.03 -9.44 13.27
C ASN A 93 -8.28 -10.61 14.23
N LEU A 94 -8.80 -11.74 13.72
CA LEU A 94 -8.99 -12.95 14.52
C LEU A 94 -7.65 -13.50 15.03
N GLU A 95 -6.61 -13.56 14.19
CA GLU A 95 -5.28 -14.02 14.61
C GLU A 95 -4.63 -13.06 15.60
N THR A 96 -4.75 -11.74 15.40
CA THR A 96 -4.30 -10.73 16.37
C THR A 96 -4.98 -10.93 17.72
N MET A 97 -6.30 -11.17 17.71
CA MET A 97 -7.05 -11.40 18.95
C MET A 97 -6.64 -12.69 19.67
N LYS A 98 -6.31 -13.75 18.93
CA LYS A 98 -5.76 -14.98 19.52
C LYS A 98 -4.40 -14.72 20.17
N ALA A 99 -3.50 -13.98 19.52
CA ALA A 99 -2.20 -13.61 20.08
C ALA A 99 -2.35 -12.77 21.35
N MET A 100 -3.23 -11.77 21.33
CA MET A 100 -3.55 -10.97 22.53
C MET A 100 -4.08 -11.82 23.67
N ARG A 101 -4.95 -12.80 23.36
CA ARG A 101 -5.49 -13.73 24.37
C ARG A 101 -4.40 -14.60 24.97
N ALA A 102 -3.50 -15.16 24.15
CA ALA A 102 -2.37 -15.94 24.62
C ALA A 102 -1.44 -15.11 25.52
N GLY A 103 -1.16 -13.86 25.13
CA GLY A 103 -0.39 -12.92 25.95
C GLY A 103 -1.08 -12.61 27.29
N ALA A 104 -2.39 -12.38 27.28
CA ALA A 104 -3.16 -12.16 28.50
C ALA A 104 -3.16 -13.39 29.43
N GLU A 105 -3.26 -14.61 28.88
CA GLU A 105 -3.17 -15.86 29.65
C GLU A 105 -1.77 -16.07 30.23
N ALA A 106 -0.70 -15.77 29.47
CA ALA A 106 0.67 -15.80 29.96
C ALA A 106 0.91 -14.79 31.09
N MET A 107 0.46 -13.53 30.91
CA MET A 107 0.51 -12.49 31.95
C MET A 107 -0.27 -12.90 33.20
N LYS A 108 -1.44 -13.51 33.05
CA LYS A 108 -2.21 -14.05 34.17
C LYS A 108 -1.47 -15.18 34.88
N GLY A 109 -0.76 -16.04 34.15
CA GLY A 109 0.10 -17.07 34.71
C GLY A 109 1.28 -16.49 35.50
N ILE A 110 1.97 -15.49 34.95
CA ILE A 110 3.07 -14.78 35.61
C ILE A 110 2.58 -14.12 36.90
N HIS A 111 1.51 -13.32 36.84
CA HIS A 111 0.94 -12.68 38.02
C HIS A 111 0.35 -13.68 39.02
N GLY A 112 -0.22 -14.79 38.55
CA GLY A 112 -0.71 -15.86 39.42
C GLY A 112 0.40 -16.65 40.11
N ALA A 113 1.57 -16.79 39.48
CA ALA A 113 2.77 -17.37 40.10
C ALA A 113 3.44 -16.39 41.09
N MET A 114 3.25 -15.09 40.86
CA MET A 114 3.62 -13.97 41.72
C MET A 114 2.50 -13.70 42.75
N ASP A 115 2.08 -14.73 43.48
CA ASP A 115 1.08 -14.61 44.55
C ASP A 115 1.54 -13.57 45.59
N ILE A 116 0.62 -12.75 46.12
CA ILE A 116 0.93 -11.68 47.09
C ILE A 116 1.72 -12.21 48.29
N ASN A 117 1.45 -13.45 48.71
CA ASN A 117 2.17 -14.13 49.79
C ASN A 117 3.66 -14.35 49.48
N LYS A 118 4.02 -14.57 48.22
CA LYS A 118 5.43 -14.67 47.79
C LYS A 118 6.08 -13.30 47.66
N VAL A 119 5.33 -12.27 47.29
CA VAL A 119 5.84 -10.90 47.26
C VAL A 119 6.17 -10.44 48.69
N ASP A 120 5.31 -10.71 49.67
CA ASP A 120 5.59 -10.44 51.08
C ASP A 120 6.84 -11.20 51.56
N GLN A 121 6.94 -12.50 51.26
CA GLN A 121 8.16 -13.29 51.56
C GLN A 121 9.42 -12.73 50.89
N THR A 122 9.33 -12.34 49.62
CA THR A 122 10.47 -11.79 48.87
C THR A 122 10.87 -10.42 49.42
N MET A 123 9.92 -9.59 49.85
CA MET A 123 10.20 -8.29 50.48
C MET A 123 10.80 -8.46 51.88
N GLU A 124 10.45 -9.52 52.60
CA GLU A 124 11.04 -9.90 53.88
C GLU A 124 12.48 -10.41 53.69
N GLU A 125 12.71 -11.27 52.70
CA GLU A 125 14.06 -11.69 52.27
C GLU A 125 14.91 -10.51 51.78
N ILE A 126 14.33 -9.54 51.06
CA ILE A 126 15.03 -8.31 50.64
C ILE A 126 15.41 -7.46 51.86
N ARG A 127 14.56 -7.36 52.89
CA ARG A 127 14.91 -6.65 54.13
C ARG A 127 16.05 -7.35 54.87
N GLU A 128 16.00 -8.68 55.00
CA GLU A 128 17.10 -9.45 55.58
C GLU A 128 18.40 -9.31 54.78
N GLN A 129 18.32 -9.34 53.45
CA GLN A 129 19.50 -9.16 52.59
C GLN A 129 20.01 -7.72 52.59
N MET A 130 19.14 -6.71 52.75
CA MET A 130 19.55 -5.31 52.93
C MET A 130 20.19 -5.10 54.30
N GLU A 131 19.70 -5.74 55.36
CA GLU A 131 20.35 -5.74 56.67
C GLU A 131 21.71 -6.43 56.61
N PHE A 132 21.81 -7.58 55.95
CA PHE A 132 23.09 -8.27 55.71
C PHE A 132 24.03 -7.46 54.80
N ALA A 133 23.51 -6.80 53.77
CA ALA A 133 24.29 -5.94 52.89
C ALA A 133 24.75 -4.66 53.60
N ASN A 134 23.98 -4.11 54.55
CA ASN A 134 24.40 -3.01 55.41
C ASN A 134 25.44 -3.48 56.43
N GLU A 135 25.31 -4.69 56.97
CA GLU A 135 26.32 -5.30 57.85
C GLU A 135 27.63 -5.57 57.08
N ILE A 136 27.54 -6.02 55.82
CA ILE A 136 28.67 -6.10 54.88
C ILE A 136 29.18 -4.72 54.53
N SER A 137 28.32 -3.73 54.28
CA SER A 137 28.72 -2.37 53.95
C SER A 137 29.42 -1.71 55.13
N ASP A 138 29.01 -1.95 56.38
CA ASP A 138 29.73 -1.51 57.59
C ASP A 138 31.10 -2.20 57.73
N VAL A 139 31.26 -3.42 57.18
CA VAL A 139 32.53 -4.16 57.15
C VAL A 139 33.41 -3.78 55.95
N ILE A 140 32.82 -3.44 54.80
CA ILE A 140 33.50 -3.11 53.54
C ILE A 140 33.71 -1.59 53.38
N SER A 141 32.99 -0.74 54.10
CA SER A 141 33.15 0.73 54.11
C SER A 141 34.40 1.20 54.85
N GLN A 142 35.37 0.31 55.09
CA GLN A 142 36.76 0.72 54.92
C GLN A 142 36.95 1.17 53.46
N PRO A 143 37.02 2.48 53.21
CA PRO A 143 36.67 3.01 51.89
C PRO A 143 37.73 2.62 50.86
N VAL A 144 37.30 1.91 49.82
CA VAL A 144 37.98 1.91 48.53
C VAL A 144 37.07 2.67 47.55
N PRO A 145 37.33 3.96 47.30
CA PRO A 145 36.51 4.76 46.41
C PRO A 145 36.89 4.43 44.98
N PHE A 146 36.24 3.45 44.38
CA PHE A 146 36.34 3.24 42.94
C PHE A 146 35.00 2.80 42.39
N GLY A 147 34.38 3.69 41.63
CA GLY A 147 33.14 3.40 40.92
C GLY A 147 32.67 4.52 40.02
N VAL A 148 33.63 5.23 39.40
CA VAL A 148 33.54 5.99 38.13
C VAL A 148 32.16 6.61 37.86
N GLU A 149 32.01 7.89 38.22
CA GLU A 149 31.04 8.77 37.57
C GLU A 149 31.41 8.77 36.07
N MET A 150 30.52 8.26 35.23
CA MET A 150 30.68 8.37 33.78
C MET A 150 30.47 9.83 33.43
N ASP A 151 31.50 10.45 32.84
CA ASP A 151 31.45 11.85 32.44
C ASP A 151 30.51 11.98 31.23
N GLU A 152 29.39 12.66 31.42
CA GLU A 152 28.37 12.85 30.38
C GLU A 152 28.94 13.61 29.16
N ASP A 153 30.02 14.37 29.35
CA ASP A 153 30.68 15.14 28.30
C ASP A 153 31.44 14.25 27.30
N ASP A 154 32.06 13.15 27.77
CA ASP A 154 32.74 12.18 26.90
C ASP A 154 31.73 11.40 26.04
N LEU A 155 30.55 11.08 26.60
CA LEU A 155 29.46 10.43 25.87
C LEU A 155 28.83 11.35 24.82
N ALA A 156 28.76 12.65 25.11
CA ALA A 156 28.23 13.64 24.16
C ALA A 156 29.17 13.82 22.95
N ALA A 157 30.48 13.82 23.17
CA ALA A 157 31.47 13.92 22.09
C ALA A 157 31.42 12.70 21.14
N GLU A 158 31.22 11.49 21.68
CA GLU A 158 31.07 10.28 20.86
C GLU A 158 29.79 10.31 19.99
N LEU A 159 28.72 10.92 20.49
CA LEU A 159 27.48 11.10 19.73
C LEU A 159 27.64 12.07 18.55
N ASP A 160 28.36 13.17 18.77
CA ASP A 160 28.59 14.19 17.74
C ASP A 160 29.43 13.64 16.56
N GLU A 161 30.41 12.76 16.84
CA GLU A 161 31.25 12.14 15.81
C GLU A 161 30.42 11.23 14.89
N LEU A 162 29.49 10.45 15.45
CA LEU A 162 28.58 9.58 14.69
C LEU A 162 27.63 10.37 13.77
N GLU A 163 27.18 11.56 14.18
CA GLU A 163 26.30 12.40 13.36
C GLU A 163 27.00 12.95 12.11
N GLN A 164 28.28 13.30 12.22
CA GLN A 164 29.06 13.81 11.08
C GLN A 164 29.32 12.74 10.02
N GLU A 165 29.66 11.51 10.42
CA GLU A 165 29.86 10.40 9.48
C GLU A 165 28.60 10.11 8.64
N GLU A 166 27.42 10.22 9.26
CA GLU A 166 26.12 10.00 8.61
C GLU A 166 25.80 11.07 7.57
N LEU A 167 26.19 12.32 7.82
CA LEU A 167 26.00 13.45 6.90
C LEU A 167 26.92 13.36 5.69
N ASP A 168 28.20 13.07 5.90
CA ASP A 168 29.18 12.92 4.81
C ASP A 168 28.79 11.81 3.84
N ARG A 169 28.25 10.69 4.37
CA ARG A 169 27.72 9.59 3.54
C ARG A 169 26.62 10.06 2.58
N LYS A 170 25.71 10.93 3.03
CA LYS A 170 24.60 11.43 2.22
C LYS A 170 25.05 12.41 1.13
N LEU A 171 26.08 13.20 1.39
CA LEU A 171 26.65 14.13 0.41
C LEU A 171 27.31 13.39 -0.76
N MET A 172 28.05 12.32 -0.49
CA MET A 172 28.73 11.50 -1.51
C MET A 172 27.77 10.81 -2.50
N GLU A 173 26.51 10.59 -2.14
CA GLU A 173 25.51 9.96 -3.02
C GLU A 173 24.92 10.93 -4.07
N THR A 174 25.06 12.24 -3.89
CA THR A 174 24.35 13.25 -4.72
C THR A 174 25.18 13.90 -5.84
N GLU A 175 26.49 13.69 -5.90
CA GLU A 175 27.37 14.29 -6.91
C GLU A 175 27.70 13.35 -8.08
N ARG A 176 26.77 13.13 -9.02
CA ARG A 176 27.10 12.69 -10.39
C ARG A 176 26.14 13.26 -11.46
N PRO A 177 26.46 14.40 -12.10
CA PRO A 177 25.90 14.73 -13.41
C PRO A 177 26.85 14.28 -14.53
N THR A 178 26.35 13.36 -15.34
CA THR A 178 26.88 12.84 -16.60
C THR A 178 27.17 13.95 -17.63
N GLN A 179 28.28 13.79 -18.37
CA GLN A 179 28.67 14.62 -19.51
C GLN A 179 27.54 14.75 -20.54
N ILE A 180 27.05 15.97 -20.78
CA ILE A 180 26.07 16.28 -21.83
C ILE A 180 26.83 16.59 -23.12
N GLY A 181 26.84 15.64 -24.05
CA GLY A 181 27.25 15.87 -25.44
C GLY A 181 26.13 16.61 -26.18
N LEU A 182 26.34 17.90 -26.48
CA LEU A 182 25.40 18.70 -27.25
C LEU A 182 25.49 18.34 -28.75
N PRO A 183 24.37 18.06 -29.44
CA PRO A 183 24.34 17.81 -30.88
C PRO A 183 24.53 19.10 -31.70
N SER A 184 25.20 18.98 -32.86
CA SER A 184 25.47 20.08 -33.81
C SER A 184 24.19 20.64 -34.43
N VAL A 185 24.16 21.96 -34.64
CA VAL A 185 23.03 22.73 -35.19
C VAL A 185 22.76 22.33 -36.66
N PRO A 186 21.50 22.19 -37.11
CA PRO A 186 21.16 21.89 -38.51
C PRO A 186 21.41 23.06 -39.49
N ASP A 187 22.06 22.79 -40.63
CA ASP A 187 22.29 23.71 -41.77
C ASP A 187 21.08 23.80 -42.72
N HIS A 188 19.93 24.27 -42.24
CA HIS A 188 18.81 24.62 -43.13
C HIS A 188 18.42 26.08 -42.91
N GLU A 189 18.69 26.93 -43.91
CA GLU A 189 18.21 28.30 -43.98
C GLU A 189 16.66 28.31 -43.94
N PRO A 190 16.03 29.13 -43.08
CA PRO A 190 14.61 29.39 -43.18
C PRO A 190 14.34 30.26 -44.42
N GLU A 191 13.37 29.87 -45.26
CA GLU A 191 12.85 30.67 -46.37
C GLU A 191 12.16 31.94 -45.81
N GLU A 192 12.91 33.03 -45.69
CA GLU A 192 12.41 34.40 -45.55
C GLU A 192 12.57 35.11 -46.91
N GLU A 193 11.73 34.80 -47.91
CA GLU A 193 11.72 35.55 -49.19
C GLU A 193 10.39 36.24 -49.53
N ASP A 194 9.32 36.05 -48.75
CA ASP A 194 7.99 36.57 -49.13
C ASP A 194 7.63 37.93 -48.50
N GLU A 195 8.21 38.32 -47.36
CA GLU A 195 7.82 39.55 -46.65
C GLU A 195 8.58 40.80 -47.14
N GLU A 196 9.89 40.71 -47.38
CA GLU A 196 10.68 41.86 -47.85
C GLU A 196 10.33 42.26 -49.31
N GLU A 197 10.02 41.30 -50.18
CA GLU A 197 9.63 41.61 -51.57
C GLU A 197 8.24 42.27 -51.63
N ALA A 198 7.35 41.92 -50.70
CA ALA A 198 6.04 42.55 -50.55
C ALA A 198 6.16 44.00 -50.07
N GLU A 199 7.04 44.28 -49.12
CA GLU A 199 7.30 45.65 -48.64
C GLU A 199 7.98 46.52 -49.72
N LEU A 200 8.94 45.96 -50.47
CA LEU A 200 9.62 46.67 -51.57
C LEU A 200 8.66 47.03 -52.72
N ARG A 201 7.64 46.20 -52.99
CA ARG A 201 6.58 46.52 -53.96
C ARG A 201 5.71 47.68 -53.49
N GLN A 202 5.27 47.66 -52.24
CA GLN A 202 4.45 48.75 -51.68
C GLN A 202 5.20 50.08 -51.68
N LEU A 203 6.50 50.06 -51.36
CA LEU A 203 7.32 51.27 -51.38
C LEU A 203 7.46 51.83 -52.81
N ARG A 204 7.64 50.98 -53.82
CA ARG A 204 7.74 51.40 -55.23
C ARG A 204 6.44 51.96 -55.78
N GLU A 205 5.29 51.39 -55.40
CA GLU A 205 3.98 51.92 -55.81
C GLU A 205 3.67 53.28 -55.18
N SER A 206 4.15 53.54 -53.95
CA SER A 206 3.98 54.83 -53.28
C SER A 206 4.80 55.99 -53.90
N MET A 207 5.88 55.68 -54.62
CA MET A 207 6.74 56.69 -55.28
C MET A 207 6.40 56.94 -56.75
N ALA A 208 5.48 56.17 -57.33
CA ALA A 208 5.07 56.29 -58.73
C ALA A 208 3.76 57.09 -58.93
N MET A 209 3.30 57.79 -57.89
CA MET A 209 2.21 58.78 -57.96
C MET A 209 2.75 60.20 -58.11
#